data_AF-A0A6B3F3D4-F1
#
_entry.id   AF-A0A6B3F3D4-F1
#
_cell.length_a   1.000
_cell.length_b   1.000
_cell.length_c   1.000
_cell.angle_alpha   90.00
_cell.angle_beta   90.00
_cell.angle_gamma   90.00
#
_symmetry.space_group_name_H-M   'P 1'
#
loop_
_entity.id
_entity.type
_entity.pdbx_description
1 polymer ?
#
loop_
_entity_poly.entity_id
_entity_poly.type
_entity_poly.pdbx_seq_one_letter_code
_entity_poly.pdbx_strand_id
1 'polypeptide(L)' 'GEPVGGLSGLALSLATRRAELESRAVVLADGVEGLRTALTSLASAAEDGSVPGVVRGTPVTGPTAFLFSGQGSQR' A
#
# COMPACT_ATOMS: atom_id res chain seq x y z
N GLY A 1 20.51 12.29 4.42
CA GLY A 1 21.17 11.10 4.98
C GLY A 1 20.29 9.93 4.68
N GLU A 2 20.84 8.90 4.04
CA GLU A 2 20.06 7.68 3.74
C GLU A 2 19.62 7.03 5.06
N PRO A 3 18.32 6.70 5.22
CA PRO A 3 17.84 6.03 6.42
C PRO A 3 18.52 4.67 6.54
N VAL A 4 18.97 4.32 7.74
CA VAL A 4 19.57 3.01 8.02
C VAL A 4 18.56 1.91 7.64
N GLY A 5 18.84 1.20 6.54
CA GLY A 5 18.00 0.11 5.99
C GLY A 5 17.28 0.41 4.66
N GLY A 6 17.39 1.62 4.12
CA GLY A 6 16.75 2.00 2.85
C GLY A 6 15.21 1.87 2.86
N LEU A 7 14.59 1.97 1.69
CA LEU A 7 13.12 1.89 1.56
C LEU A 7 12.56 0.54 2.02
N SER A 8 13.26 -0.56 1.75
CA SER A 8 12.81 -1.90 2.13
C SER A 8 12.81 -2.10 3.66
N GLY A 9 13.84 -1.61 4.36
CA GLY A 9 13.90 -1.68 5.83
C GLY A 9 12.85 -0.81 6.52
N LEU A 10 12.56 0.36 5.93
CA LEU A 10 11.46 1.22 6.37
C LEU A 10 10.11 0.52 6.19
N ALA A 11 9.84 -0.03 5.00
CA ALA A 11 8.59 -0.74 4.67
C ALA A 11 8.35 -1.92 5.63
N LEU A 12 9.37 -2.75 5.86
CA LEU A 12 9.29 -3.87 6.79
C LEU A 12 8.95 -3.41 8.23
N SER A 13 9.59 -2.34 8.69
CA SER A 13 9.35 -1.80 10.03
C SER A 13 7.93 -1.26 10.20
N LEU A 14 7.40 -0.58 9.18
CA LEU A 14 6.01 -0.10 9.18
C LEU A 14 5.01 -1.25 9.17
N ALA A 15 5.25 -2.28 8.36
CA ALA A 15 4.35 -3.41 8.22
C ALA A 15 4.27 -4.31 9.47
N THR A 16 5.34 -4.40 10.25
CA THR A 16 5.46 -5.43 11.31
C THR A 16 5.56 -4.89 12.74
N ARG A 17 5.89 -3.60 12.93
CA ARG A 17 6.16 -3.04 14.27
C ARG A 17 5.31 -1.84 14.65
N ARG A 18 4.33 -1.46 13.83
CA ARG A 18 3.42 -0.35 14.13
C ARG A 18 2.06 -0.88 14.55
N ALA A 19 1.32 -0.02 15.24
CA ALA A 19 -0.03 -0.34 15.68
C ALA A 19 -0.95 -0.62 14.49
N GLU A 20 -1.82 -1.60 14.67
CA GLU A 20 -2.80 -2.04 13.69
C GLU A 20 -4.08 -1.21 13.79
N LEU A 21 -4.15 -0.12 13.03
CA LEU A 21 -5.28 0.81 13.02
C LEU A 21 -6.43 0.31 12.12
N GLU A 22 -7.61 0.88 12.29
CA GLU A 22 -8.80 0.56 11.48
C GLU A 22 -8.62 1.04 10.03
N SER A 23 -8.28 2.32 9.83
CA SER A 23 -8.00 2.86 8.49
C SER A 23 -6.53 2.65 8.12
N ARG A 24 -6.28 1.90 7.05
CA ARG A 24 -4.94 1.54 6.59
C ARG A 24 -4.71 1.98 5.14
N ALA A 25 -3.46 2.32 4.84
CA ALA A 25 -2.99 2.61 3.49
C ALA A 25 -1.64 1.95 3.22
N VAL A 26 -1.45 1.43 2.00
CA VAL A 26 -0.20 0.89 1.49
C VAL A 26 0.17 1.68 0.23
N VAL A 27 1.42 2.14 0.17
CA VAL A 27 1.98 2.83 -0.99
C VAL A 27 2.93 1.90 -1.74
N LEU A 28 2.67 1.68 -3.02
CA LEU A 28 3.52 0.96 -3.95
C LEU A 28 4.38 1.98 -4.70
N ALA A 29 5.69 1.95 -4.46
CA ALA A 29 6.64 2.86 -5.08
C ALA A 29 7.93 2.13 -5.45
N ASP A 30 8.53 2.52 -6.56
CA ASP A 30 9.81 2.01 -7.08
C ASP A 30 11.03 2.80 -6.54
N GLY A 31 10.79 3.92 -5.86
CA GLY A 31 11.84 4.77 -5.32
C GLY A 31 11.30 5.86 -4.39
N VAL A 32 12.23 6.68 -3.87
CA VAL A 32 11.92 7.71 -2.87
C VAL A 32 11.02 8.80 -3.46
N GLU A 33 11.26 9.22 -4.70
CA GLU A 33 10.43 10.25 -5.36
C GLU A 33 9.00 9.76 -5.60
N GLY A 34 8.84 8.54 -6.14
CA GLY A 34 7.52 7.93 -6.31
C GLY A 34 6.77 7.78 -4.97
N LEU A 35 7.47 7.38 -3.91
CA LEU A 35 6.91 7.31 -2.56
C LEU A 35 6.43 8.67 -2.07
N ARG A 36 7.24 9.72 -2.23
CA ARG A 36 6.89 11.08 -1.82
C ARG A 36 5.68 11.60 -2.57
N THR A 37 5.64 11.46 -3.89
CA THR A 37 4.51 11.88 -4.72
C THR A 37 3.23 11.18 -4.29
N ALA A 38 3.26 9.84 -4.15
CA ALA A 38 2.09 9.08 -3.73
C ALA A 38 1.62 9.43 -2.31
N LEU A 39 2.54 9.68 -1.37
CA LEU A 39 2.19 10.15 -0.02
C LEU A 39 1.56 11.54 -0.02
N THR A 40 2.06 12.47 -0.83
CA THR A 40 1.45 13.80 -0.99
C THR A 40 0.03 13.68 -1.57
N SER A 41 -0.15 12.87 -2.62
CA SER A 41 -1.48 12.62 -3.19
C SER A 41 -2.42 11.95 -2.19
N LEU A 42 -1.93 10.98 -1.41
CA LEU A 42 -2.69 10.32 -0.35
C LEU A 42 -3.17 11.32 0.72
N ALA A 43 -2.32 12.26 1.11
CA ALA A 43 -2.64 13.26 2.13
C ALA A 43 -3.67 14.31 1.65
N SER A 44 -3.74 14.57 0.34
CA SER A 44 -4.67 15.54 -0.26
C SER A 44 -5.95 14.93 -0.81
N ALA A 45 -6.02 13.61 -0.96
CA ALA A 45 -7.19 12.94 -1.51
C ALA A 45 -8.33 12.83 -0.50
N ALA A 46 -9.57 13.00 -0.97
CA ALA A 46 -10.78 12.66 -0.22
C ALA A 46 -10.74 11.20 0.24
N GLU A 47 -11.48 10.85 1.29
CA GLU A 47 -11.44 9.51 1.90
C GLU A 47 -11.75 8.38 0.89
N ASP A 48 -12.69 8.64 -0.02
CA ASP A 48 -13.13 7.76 -1.11
C ASP A 48 -12.38 7.98 -2.45
N GLY A 49 -11.42 8.92 -2.47
CA GLY A 49 -10.62 9.24 -3.65
C GLY A 49 -9.60 8.14 -3.98
N SER A 50 -9.59 7.69 -5.23
CA SER A 50 -8.55 6.78 -5.75
C SER A 50 -7.25 7.53 -6.01
N VAL A 51 -6.14 6.98 -5.52
CA VAL A 51 -4.78 7.50 -5.77
C VAL A 51 -3.95 6.39 -6.42
N PRO A 52 -3.37 6.60 -7.61
CA PRO A 52 -2.51 5.62 -8.26
C PRO A 52 -1.37 5.16 -7.35
N GLY A 53 -1.14 3.85 -7.29
CA GLY A 53 -0.11 3.27 -6.44
C GLY A 53 -0.44 3.26 -4.95
N VAL A 54 -1.65 3.65 -4.54
CA VAL A 54 -2.08 3.59 -3.14
C VAL A 54 -3.26 2.66 -2.99
N VAL A 55 -3.14 1.70 -2.08
CA VAL A 55 -4.22 0.81 -1.66
C VAL A 55 -4.70 1.25 -0.29
N ARG A 56 -5.99 1.57 -0.14
CA ARG A 56 -6.62 1.88 1.13
C ARG A 56 -7.59 0.77 1.52
N GLY A 57 -7.82 0.59 2.82
CA GLY A 57 -8.84 -0.33 3.29
C GLY A 57 -8.92 -0.42 4.80
N THR A 58 -9.95 -1.13 5.24
CA THR A 58 -10.16 -1.55 6.62
C THR A 58 -10.01 -3.07 6.74
N PRO A 59 -9.57 -3.61 7.90
CA PRO A 59 -9.52 -5.05 8.12
C PRO A 59 -10.90 -5.69 7.96
N VAL A 60 -10.94 -6.80 7.23
CA VAL A 60 -12.14 -7.63 7.11
C VAL A 60 -11.88 -9.01 7.70
N THR A 61 -12.92 -9.62 8.27
CA THR A 61 -12.87 -10.98 8.82
C THR A 61 -13.51 -11.97 7.85
N GLY A 62 -13.03 -13.21 7.86
CA GLY A 62 -13.58 -14.30 7.04
C GLY A 62 -12.51 -15.20 6.41
N PRO A 63 -12.93 -16.30 5.78
CA PRO A 63 -12.01 -17.18 5.08
C PRO A 63 -11.48 -16.53 3.80
N THR A 64 -10.22 -16.80 3.46
CA THR A 64 -9.65 -16.44 2.16
C THR A 64 -10.05 -17.46 1.10
N ALA A 65 -10.52 -17.00 -0.06
CA ALA A 65 -10.77 -17.83 -1.23
C ALA A 65 -9.79 -17.46 -2.37
N PHE A 66 -9.38 -18.44 -3.15
CA PHE A 66 -8.54 -18.24 -4.33
C PHE A 66 -9.37 -18.44 -5.60
N LEU A 67 -9.30 -17.47 -6.52
CA LEU A 67 -9.89 -17.55 -7.86
C LEU A 67 -8.78 -17.77 -8.88
N PHE A 68 -8.90 -18.83 -9.68
CA PHE A 68 -7.98 -19.12 -10.78
C PHE A 68 -8.63 -18.68 -12.09
N SER A 69 -8.00 -17.75 -12.80
CA SER A 69 -8.53 -17.25 -14.08
C SER A 69 -8.45 -18.34 -15.15
N GLY A 70 -9.53 -18.52 -15.92
CA GLY A 70 -9.56 -19.44 -17.06
C GLY A 70 -8.71 -18.96 -18.24
N GLN A 71 -8.64 -19.76 -19.31
CA GLN A 71 -8.00 -19.33 -20.57
C GLN A 71 -8.73 -18.13 -21.18
N GLY A 72 -7.97 -17.11 -21.61
CA GLY A 72 -8.48 -15.93 -22.32
C GLY A 72 -8.58 -14.63 -21.49
N SER A 73 -8.20 -14.65 -20.21
CA SER A 73 -8.15 -13.45 -19.36
C SER A 73 -6.92 -12.56 -19.58
N GLN A 74 -5.89 -13.10 -20.26
CA GLN A 74 -4.74 -12.32 -20.73
C GLN A 74 -5.08 -11.72 -22.11
N ARG A 75 -5.01 -10.40 -22.22
CA ARG A 75 -5.05 -9.63 -23.46
C ARG A 75 -3.78 -8.81 -23.53
#